data_AF-A0A444CPJ1-F1
#
_entry.id   AF-A0A444CPJ1-F1
#
_cell.length_a   1.000
_cell.length_b   1.000
_cell.length_c   1.000
_cell.angle_alpha   90.00
_cell.angle_beta   90.00
_cell.angle_gamma   90.00
#
_symmetry.space_group_name_H-M   'P 1'
#
loop_
_entity.id
_entity.type
_entity.pdbx_description
1 polymer ?
#
loop_
_entity_poly.entity_id
_entity_poly.type
_entity_poly.pdbx_seq_one_letter_code
_entity_poly.pdbx_strand_id
1 'polypeptide(L)'
;VQVNDLIEASKTHDTLNKIIDHDLENDTVRKQGSHSRNLRRVRLGLDLIKTLFEQFPSSGGCSLKEAASNAYGQVCAPFHAWAIRKAVGAGMYALPTREQLIVRLNETDQSIQKEMRRFINACNPIIQYIDNLFLSKKISLDW
;
A
#
# COMPACT_ATOMS: atom_id res chain seq x y z
N VAL A 1 -1.73 12.63 1.84
CA VAL A 1 -3.13 13.12 1.71
C VAL A 1 -4.12 12.08 2.25
N GLN A 2 -4.07 10.83 1.79
CA GLN A 2 -5.04 9.79 2.17
C GLN A 2 -4.97 9.37 3.64
N VAL A 3 -3.77 9.18 4.20
CA VAL A 3 -3.63 8.84 5.63
C VAL A 3 -4.13 9.98 6.52
N ASN A 4 -3.79 11.22 6.18
CA ASN A 4 -4.27 12.40 6.93
C ASN A 4 -5.79 12.54 6.87
N ASP A 5 -6.41 12.21 5.73
CA ASP A 5 -7.86 12.15 5.59
C ASP A 5 -8.49 11.11 6.52
N LEU A 6 -7.90 9.91 6.63
CA LEU A 6 -8.38 8.88 7.56
C LEU A 6 -8.17 9.28 9.03
N ILE A 7 -7.09 10.02 9.34
CA ILE A 7 -6.87 10.60 10.68
C ILE A 7 -7.92 11.66 11.00
N GLU A 8 -8.38 12.43 10.01
CA GLU A 8 -9.47 13.39 10.21
C GLU A 8 -10.80 12.65 10.41
N ALA A 9 -11.08 11.64 9.57
CA ALA A 9 -12.28 10.81 9.65
C ALA A 9 -12.40 10.07 10.99
N SER A 10 -11.28 9.70 11.62
CA SER A 10 -11.30 9.00 12.90
C SER A 10 -11.80 9.86 14.07
N LYS A 11 -11.90 11.19 13.90
CA LYS A 11 -12.51 12.08 14.89
C LYS A 11 -14.02 11.90 14.99
N THR A 12 -14.65 11.38 13.94
CA THR A 12 -16.11 11.21 13.83
C THR A 12 -16.54 9.75 13.62
N HIS A 13 -15.64 8.89 13.17
CA HIS A 13 -15.90 7.47 12.93
C HIS A 13 -14.95 6.59 13.74
N ASP A 14 -15.49 5.88 14.74
CA ASP A 14 -14.67 5.07 15.65
C ASP A 14 -14.07 3.80 15.01
N THR A 15 -14.57 3.39 13.84
CA THR A 15 -14.12 2.16 13.16
C THR A 15 -14.04 2.33 11.66
N LEU A 16 -13.16 1.54 11.01
CA LEU A 16 -13.09 1.46 9.54
C LEU A 16 -14.42 1.00 8.92
N ASN A 17 -15.19 0.19 9.65
CA ASN A 17 -16.52 -0.24 9.21
C ASN A 17 -17.47 0.97 9.09
N LYS A 18 -17.52 1.83 10.11
CA LYS A 18 -18.34 3.05 10.10
C LYS A 18 -17.95 4.00 8.97
N ILE A 19 -16.66 4.09 8.64
CA ILE A 19 -16.18 4.89 7.51
C ILE A 19 -16.78 4.39 6.19
N ILE A 20 -16.81 3.08 5.98
CA ILE A 20 -17.36 2.49 4.75
C ILE A 20 -18.89 2.60 4.73
N ASP A 21 -19.56 2.36 5.86
CA ASP A 21 -21.01 2.50 5.98
C ASP A 21 -21.46 3.92 5.64
N HIS A 22 -20.79 4.94 6.18
CA HIS A 22 -21.07 6.34 5.87
C HIS A 22 -21.00 6.63 4.36
N ASP A 23 -19.94 6.22 3.69
CA ASP A 23 -19.82 6.46 2.24
C ASP A 23 -20.77 5.59 1.41
N LEU A 24 -21.18 4.43 1.92
CA LEU A 24 -22.14 3.57 1.25
C LEU A 24 -23.55 4.17 1.31
N GLU A 25 -23.96 4.69 2.47
CA GLU A 25 -25.24 5.38 2.67
C GLU A 25 -25.38 6.63 1.79
N ASN A 26 -24.25 7.28 1.47
CA ASN A 26 -24.19 8.49 0.66
C ASN A 26 -23.86 8.24 -0.83
N ASP A 27 -23.69 6.99 -1.26
CA ASP A 27 -23.25 6.61 -2.62
C ASP A 27 -21.93 7.29 -3.06
N THR A 28 -20.99 7.45 -2.10
CA THR A 28 -19.70 8.13 -2.30
C THR A 28 -18.49 7.20 -2.21
N VAL A 29 -18.67 5.89 -2.05
CA VAL A 29 -17.59 4.90 -1.84
C VAL A 29 -16.40 5.09 -2.78
N ARG A 30 -16.64 5.32 -4.08
CA ARG A 30 -15.59 5.47 -5.11
C ARG A 30 -15.28 6.93 -5.47
N LYS A 31 -15.99 7.90 -4.87
CA LYS A 31 -15.84 9.32 -5.17
C LYS A 31 -14.45 9.81 -4.78
N GLN A 32 -13.89 10.72 -5.57
CA GLN A 32 -12.61 11.32 -5.21
C GLN A 32 -12.72 12.06 -3.88
N GLY A 33 -11.80 11.75 -2.96
CA GLY A 33 -11.77 12.34 -1.63
C GLY A 33 -12.65 11.64 -0.60
N SER A 34 -13.43 10.61 -0.97
CA SER A 34 -14.16 9.82 0.02
C SER A 34 -13.21 9.02 0.90
N HIS A 35 -13.63 8.79 2.14
CA HIS A 35 -12.83 8.08 3.13
C HIS A 35 -12.62 6.63 2.73
N SER A 36 -13.63 5.98 2.14
CA SER A 36 -13.54 4.61 1.61
C SER A 36 -12.53 4.48 0.47
N ARG A 37 -12.51 5.44 -0.46
CA ARG A 37 -11.49 5.48 -1.52
C ARG A 37 -10.10 5.72 -0.96
N ASN A 38 -9.97 6.57 0.05
CA ASN A 38 -8.70 6.81 0.72
C ASN A 38 -8.23 5.57 1.48
N LEU A 39 -9.13 4.86 2.18
CA LEU A 39 -8.85 3.58 2.84
C LEU A 39 -8.39 2.51 1.83
N ARG A 40 -9.08 2.37 0.69
CA ARG A 40 -8.67 1.46 -0.39
C ARG A 40 -7.25 1.75 -0.87
N ARG A 41 -6.90 3.02 -1.05
CA ARG A 41 -5.55 3.46 -1.46
C ARG A 41 -4.50 3.23 -0.38
N VAL A 42 -4.83 3.45 0.89
CA VAL A 42 -3.93 3.12 2.00
C VAL A 42 -3.65 1.61 2.05
N ARG A 43 -4.69 0.78 1.86
CA ARG A 43 -4.52 -0.68 1.74
C ARG A 43 -3.63 -1.07 0.55
N LEU A 44 -3.76 -0.41 -0.61
CA LEU A 44 -2.84 -0.65 -1.75
C LEU A 44 -1.40 -0.26 -1.40
N GLY A 45 -1.20 0.84 -0.68
CA GLY A 45 0.13 1.25 -0.23
C GLY A 45 0.77 0.25 0.73
N LEU A 46 0.00 -0.28 1.69
CA LEU A 46 0.47 -1.33 2.60
C LEU A 46 0.92 -2.58 1.84
N ASP A 47 0.12 -3.03 0.88
CA ASP A 47 0.42 -4.22 0.09
C ASP A 47 1.59 -3.99 -0.87
N LEU A 48 1.74 -2.78 -1.42
CA LEU A 48 2.91 -2.42 -2.22
C LEU A 48 4.21 -2.57 -1.42
N ILE A 49 4.24 -2.03 -0.20
CA ILE A 49 5.42 -2.13 0.68
C ILE A 49 5.65 -3.59 1.11
N LYS A 50 4.57 -4.30 1.46
CA LYS A 50 4.62 -5.73 1.81
C LYS A 50 5.24 -6.55 0.66
N THR A 51 4.71 -6.42 -0.56
CA THR A 51 5.22 -7.14 -1.74
C THR A 51 6.65 -6.73 -2.11
N LEU A 52 7.01 -5.46 -1.92
CA LEU A 52 8.41 -5.02 -2.05
C LEU A 52 9.31 -5.73 -1.04
N PHE A 53 8.87 -5.87 0.21
CA PHE A 53 9.63 -6.55 1.27
C PHE A 53 9.75 -8.06 1.03
N GLU A 54 8.70 -8.70 0.51
CA GLU A 54 8.75 -10.12 0.10
C GLU A 54 9.78 -10.38 -1.01
N GLN A 55 9.97 -9.39 -1.89
CA GLN A 55 10.93 -9.44 -3.00
C GLN A 55 12.23 -8.68 -2.68
N PHE A 56 12.45 -8.29 -1.43
CA PHE A 56 13.59 -7.44 -1.09
C PHE A 56 14.89 -8.20 -1.31
N PRO A 57 15.84 -7.65 -2.08
CA PRO A 57 16.97 -8.44 -2.50
C PRO A 57 17.95 -8.74 -1.38
N SER A 58 18.46 -9.97 -1.38
CA SER A 58 19.69 -10.32 -0.67
C SER A 58 20.90 -9.63 -1.29
N SER A 59 22.02 -9.56 -0.56
CA SER A 59 23.29 -9.08 -1.14
C SER A 59 23.65 -9.90 -2.38
N GLY A 60 23.80 -9.25 -3.55
CA GLY A 60 24.06 -9.91 -4.84
C GLY A 60 22.82 -10.47 -5.56
N GLY A 61 21.61 -10.22 -5.05
CA GLY A 61 20.35 -10.59 -5.70
C GLY A 61 19.87 -9.59 -6.77
N CYS A 62 18.58 -9.64 -7.11
CA CYS A 62 17.97 -8.66 -8.03
C CYS A 62 18.12 -7.22 -7.50
N SER A 63 18.05 -6.23 -8.38
CA SER A 63 18.15 -4.84 -7.95
C SER A 63 16.89 -4.41 -7.18
N LEU A 64 17.04 -3.44 -6.25
CA LEU A 64 15.89 -2.83 -5.57
C LEU A 64 14.88 -2.25 -6.58
N LYS A 65 15.37 -1.76 -7.72
CA LYS A 65 14.56 -1.29 -8.83
C LYS A 65 13.65 -2.39 -9.39
N GLU A 66 14.17 -3.60 -9.61
CA GLU A 66 13.40 -4.73 -10.12
C GLU A 66 12.34 -5.16 -9.11
N ALA A 67 12.71 -5.31 -7.83
CA ALA A 67 11.77 -5.63 -6.76
C ALA A 67 10.63 -4.59 -6.66
N ALA A 68 10.97 -3.29 -6.69
CA ALA A 68 9.98 -2.21 -6.67
C ALA A 68 9.09 -2.18 -7.93
N SER A 69 9.67 -2.42 -9.11
CA SER A 69 8.92 -2.47 -10.37
C SER A 69 7.93 -3.63 -10.39
N ASN A 70 8.34 -4.80 -9.90
CA ASN A 70 7.48 -5.99 -9.80
C ASN A 70 6.35 -5.77 -8.79
N ALA A 71 6.66 -5.27 -7.60
CA ALA A 71 5.66 -4.97 -6.58
C ALA A 71 4.63 -3.95 -7.08
N TYR A 72 5.08 -2.88 -7.75
CA TYR A 72 4.19 -1.91 -8.38
C TYR A 72 3.31 -2.53 -9.46
N GLY A 73 3.91 -3.36 -10.33
CA GLY A 73 3.22 -4.05 -11.41
C GLY A 73 2.09 -4.95 -10.93
N GLN A 74 2.29 -5.63 -9.80
CA GLN A 74 1.30 -6.52 -9.20
C GLN A 74 0.20 -5.74 -8.46
N VAL A 75 0.56 -4.75 -7.65
CA VAL A 75 -0.36 -4.15 -6.67
C VAL A 75 -1.05 -2.90 -7.21
N CYS A 76 -0.34 -2.00 -7.86
CA CYS A 76 -0.86 -0.66 -8.18
C CYS A 76 -1.12 -0.44 -9.67
N ALA A 77 -0.32 -1.04 -10.54
CA ALA A 77 -0.41 -0.82 -11.98
C ALA A 77 -1.80 -1.13 -12.58
N PRO A 78 -2.56 -2.15 -12.13
CA PRO A 78 -3.91 -2.40 -12.63
C PRO A 78 -4.89 -1.22 -12.42
N PHE A 79 -4.66 -0.41 -11.39
CA PHE A 79 -5.55 0.69 -10.97
C PHE A 79 -5.07 2.07 -11.42
N HIS A 80 -3.91 2.14 -12.10
CA HIS A 80 -3.32 3.40 -12.55
C HIS A 80 -3.43 3.58 -14.06
N ALA A 81 -3.84 4.77 -14.50
CA ALA A 81 -3.85 5.13 -15.91
C ALA A 81 -2.45 5.07 -16.54
N TRP A 82 -2.39 4.94 -17.87
CA TRP A 82 -1.14 4.79 -18.62
C TRP A 82 -0.11 5.88 -18.29
N ALA A 83 -0.53 7.14 -18.21
CA ALA A 83 0.35 8.26 -17.90
C ALA A 83 1.01 8.10 -16.51
N ILE A 84 0.27 7.64 -15.50
CA ILE A 84 0.79 7.39 -14.17
C ILE A 84 1.78 6.23 -14.19
N ARG A 85 1.48 5.13 -14.89
CA ARG A 85 2.41 4.00 -15.02
C ARG A 85 3.73 4.42 -15.68
N LYS A 86 3.70 5.29 -16.68
CA LYS A 86 4.92 5.84 -17.31
C LYS A 86 5.71 6.73 -16.36
N ALA A 87 5.04 7.62 -15.64
CA ALA A 87 5.70 8.46 -14.63
C ALA A 87 6.37 7.63 -13.54
N VAL A 88 5.70 6.58 -13.04
CA VAL A 88 6.28 5.64 -12.07
C VAL A 88 7.50 4.92 -12.65
N GLY A 89 7.41 4.41 -13.89
CA GLY A 89 8.55 3.77 -14.55
C GLY A 89 9.78 4.67 -14.69
N ALA A 90 9.59 5.95 -15.00
CA ALA A 90 10.67 6.93 -15.00
C ALA A 90 11.21 7.20 -13.58
N GLY A 91 10.31 7.32 -12.59
CA GLY A 91 10.67 7.51 -11.19
C GLY A 91 11.50 6.38 -10.59
N MET A 92 11.38 5.15 -11.10
CA MET A 92 12.18 4.00 -10.62
C MET A 92 13.69 4.18 -10.79
N TYR A 93 14.14 5.06 -11.69
CA TYR A 93 15.57 5.38 -11.85
C TYR A 93 16.12 6.29 -10.75
N ALA A 94 15.24 6.93 -9.97
CA ALA A 94 15.61 7.75 -8.81
C ALA A 94 15.57 6.98 -7.49
N LEU A 95 15.30 5.67 -7.52
CA LEU A 95 15.33 4.84 -6.33
C LEU A 95 16.75 4.79 -5.74
N PRO A 96 16.90 4.74 -4.41
CA PRO A 96 18.18 4.48 -3.79
C PRO A 96 18.71 3.08 -4.17
N THR A 97 19.99 2.84 -3.92
CA THR A 97 20.48 1.45 -3.88
C THR A 97 19.91 0.73 -2.66
N ARG A 98 20.07 -0.60 -2.63
CA ARG A 98 19.69 -1.44 -1.49
C ARG A 98 20.38 -0.97 -0.20
N GLU A 99 21.68 -0.73 -0.27
CA GLU A 99 22.52 -0.32 0.87
C GLU A 99 22.09 1.06 1.38
N GLN A 100 21.85 2.00 0.46
CA GLN A 100 21.34 3.33 0.81
C GLN A 100 19.98 3.25 1.50
N LEU A 101 19.08 2.36 1.05
CA LEU A 101 17.78 2.18 1.70
C LEU A 101 17.93 1.60 3.11
N ILE A 102 18.78 0.60 3.30
CA ILE A 102 19.05 0.02 4.63
C ILE A 102 19.55 1.10 5.61
N VAL A 103 20.49 1.94 5.17
CA VAL A 103 20.99 3.06 5.98
C VAL A 103 19.88 4.07 6.29
N ARG A 104 19.03 4.42 5.31
CA ARG A 104 17.89 5.33 5.52
C ARG A 104 16.83 4.80 6.47
N LEU A 105 16.69 3.48 6.55
CA LEU A 105 15.81 2.81 7.51
C LEU A 105 16.45 2.67 8.90
N ASN A 106 17.71 3.12 9.07
CA ASN A 106 18.49 2.96 10.29
C ASN A 106 18.64 1.48 10.69
N GLU A 107 18.81 0.61 9.70
CA GLU A 107 18.93 -0.83 9.85
C GLU A 107 20.30 -1.33 9.38
N THR A 108 20.58 -2.61 9.62
CA THR A 108 21.76 -3.33 9.12
C THR A 108 21.34 -4.48 8.23
N ASP A 109 22.28 -5.06 7.48
CA ASP A 109 22.02 -6.29 6.72
C ASP A 109 21.49 -7.45 7.59
N GLN A 110 21.88 -7.49 8.87
CA GLN A 110 21.46 -8.53 9.81
C GLN A 110 20.03 -8.30 10.33
N SER A 111 19.65 -7.05 10.57
CA SER A 111 18.36 -6.70 11.18
C SER A 111 17.24 -6.47 10.16
N ILE A 112 17.56 -5.97 8.96
CA ILE A 112 16.57 -5.58 7.95
C ILE A 112 15.61 -6.71 7.60
N GLN A 113 16.11 -7.94 7.45
CA GLN A 113 15.31 -9.11 7.11
C GLN A 113 14.31 -9.46 8.22
N LYS A 114 14.68 -9.25 9.48
CA LYS A 114 13.80 -9.48 10.63
C LYS A 114 12.68 -8.44 10.66
N GLU A 115 13.00 -7.16 10.48
CA GLU A 115 11.99 -6.09 10.52
C GLU A 115 11.06 -6.14 9.31
N MET A 116 11.56 -6.48 8.12
CA MET A 116 10.73 -6.74 6.95
C MET A 116 9.72 -7.87 7.18
N ARG A 117 10.16 -9.01 7.75
CA ARG A 117 9.26 -10.12 8.11
C ARG A 117 8.22 -9.69 9.15
N ARG A 118 8.63 -8.90 10.15
CA ARG A 118 7.71 -8.35 11.16
C ARG A 118 6.63 -7.48 10.51
N PHE A 119 7.02 -6.60 9.58
CA PHE A 119 6.08 -5.78 8.82
C PHE A 119 5.12 -6.65 7.99
N ILE A 120 5.63 -7.62 7.22
CA ILE A 120 4.81 -8.52 6.40
C ILE A 120 3.77 -9.25 7.26
N ASN A 121 4.21 -9.83 8.38
CA ASN A 121 3.33 -10.56 9.29
C ASN A 121 2.24 -9.67 9.90
N ALA A 122 2.56 -8.41 10.22
CA ALA A 122 1.58 -7.45 10.73
C ALA A 122 0.59 -6.97 9.66
N CYS A 123 1.05 -6.79 8.42
CA CYS A 123 0.22 -6.31 7.31
C CYS A 123 -0.80 -7.33 6.83
N ASN A 124 -0.46 -8.62 6.79
CA ASN A 124 -1.34 -9.68 6.29
C ASN A 124 -2.76 -9.65 6.90
N PRO A 125 -2.93 -9.73 8.23
CA PRO A 125 -4.28 -9.70 8.83
C PRO A 125 -5.00 -8.36 8.63
N ILE A 126 -4.26 -7.24 8.59
CA ILE A 126 -4.85 -5.90 8.37
C ILE A 126 -5.40 -5.77 6.95
N ILE A 127 -4.62 -6.18 5.95
CA ILE A 127 -5.03 -6.18 4.55
C ILE A 127 -6.26 -7.07 4.36
N GLN A 128 -6.23 -8.29 4.90
CA GLN A 128 -7.35 -9.22 4.82
C GLN A 128 -8.60 -8.65 5.50
N TYR A 129 -8.44 -8.02 6.66
CA TYR A 129 -9.54 -7.36 7.36
C TYR A 129 -10.18 -6.26 6.52
N ILE A 130 -9.37 -5.35 5.94
CA ILE A 130 -9.87 -4.27 5.10
C ILE A 130 -10.58 -4.84 3.86
N ASP A 131 -9.99 -5.82 3.18
CA ASP A 131 -10.59 -6.45 2.00
C ASP A 131 -11.95 -7.08 2.34
N ASN A 132 -12.05 -7.79 3.48
CA ASN A 132 -13.30 -8.36 3.96
C ASN A 132 -14.36 -7.31 4.29
N LEU A 133 -13.98 -6.13 4.80
CA LEU A 133 -14.95 -5.04 5.06
C LEU A 133 -15.63 -4.55 3.78
N PHE A 134 -14.88 -4.41 2.68
CA PHE A 134 -15.44 -4.04 1.38
C PHE A 134 -16.28 -5.18 0.78
N LEU A 135 -15.74 -6.40 0.75
CA LEU A 135 -16.38 -7.54 0.13
C LEU A 135 -17.68 -7.95 0.83
N SER A 136 -17.73 -7.90 2.16
CA SER A 136 -18.96 -8.18 2.93
C SER A 136 -20.11 -7.21 2.62
N LYS A 137 -19.78 -6.01 2.11
CA LYS A 137 -20.73 -4.98 1.66
C LYS A 137 -20.98 -5.03 0.15
N LYS A 138 -20.54 -6.09 -0.53
CA LYS A 138 -20.64 -6.28 -1.98
C LYS A 138 -19.93 -5.18 -2.79
N ILE A 139 -18.93 -4.54 -2.20
CA ILE A 139 -18.08 -3.57 -2.90
C ILE A 139 -16.88 -4.34 -3.47
N SER A 140 -16.79 -4.40 -4.81
CA SER A 140 -15.63 -5.00 -5.48
C SER A 140 -14.34 -4.21 -5.19
N LEU A 141 -13.18 -4.81 -5.41
CA LEU A 141 -11.86 -4.20 -5.14
C LEU A 141 -11.10 -3.82 -6.43
N ASP A 142 -11.74 -3.94 -7.59
CA ASP A 142 -11.16 -3.80 -8.93
C ASP A 142 -11.11 -2.35 -9.47
N TRP A 143 -11.10 -1.35 -8.58
CA TRP A 143 -11.19 0.09 -8.90
C TRP A 143 -10.15 0.95 -8.18
#